data_AF-A0A370K4G4-F1
#
_entry.id   AF-A0A370K4G4-F1
#
_cell.length_a   1.000
_cell.length_b   1.000
_cell.length_c   1.000
_cell.angle_alpha   90.00
_cell.angle_beta   90.00
_cell.angle_gamma   90.00
#
_symmetry.space_group_name_H-M   'P 1'
#
loop_
_entity.id
_entity.type
_entity.pdbx_description
1 polymer ?
#
loop_
_entity_poly.entity_id
_entity_poly.type
_entity_poly.pdbx_seq_one_letter_code
_entity_poly.pdbx_strand_id
1 'polypeptide(L)'
;MSEASIRGMPDVRALAGAPNAAMERDFELSMTQQSDADFPKDADGAIRYPHLALSGGGAVGAFGAGFLEGWTETGRRPTFKIVTGVSTGALMAPFAFLGPQYDERLRRFYTQTTSREIFKPISVLTALLRRESLAQTTPLEELIRNTIDAPLLAKIAEAHRHGRRLYMGTVNLDNRRFVVWNMGLIATYQNQAALELFRRVMLASASVPIAFPPVLFQVEANGQTYDEMHVDGFVIANVFVLGSIFSPSEIYSRHGDGRGREDIFIVHNGKLTVEPSATERSLRGIALRSIEVAGWSGIVGDLFREFAFARRDNAGFHWVTIAEGTPLPESLEFNPEEMLKLYEVGREDAKAGPEWRLWPPGMRGDRNQGSPASTTR
;
A
#
# COMPACT_ATOMS: atom_id res chain seq x y z
N MET A 1 9.93 6.95 25.22
CA MET A 1 9.77 8.18 24.41
C MET A 1 8.29 8.47 24.37
N SER A 2 7.87 9.68 24.70
CA SER A 2 6.49 10.13 24.50
C SER A 2 6.07 9.87 23.05
N GLU A 3 4.81 9.49 22.83
CA GLU A 3 4.26 9.28 21.49
C GLU A 3 4.30 10.62 20.74
N ALA A 4 5.22 10.75 19.78
CA ALA A 4 5.35 11.97 18.98
C ALA A 4 4.13 12.10 18.07
N SER A 5 3.54 13.30 18.01
CA SER A 5 2.30 13.56 17.28
C SER A 5 2.45 14.66 16.24
N ILE A 6 1.55 14.71 15.25
CA ILE A 6 1.49 15.82 14.30
C ILE A 6 0.71 16.96 14.94
N ARG A 7 1.29 18.16 14.93
CA ARG A 7 0.64 19.35 15.48
C ARG A 7 -0.74 19.57 14.85
N GLY A 8 -1.77 19.69 15.70
CA GLY A 8 -3.15 19.92 15.28
C GLY A 8 -3.85 18.71 14.65
N MET A 9 -3.15 17.57 14.51
CA MET A 9 -3.69 16.31 14.03
C MET A 9 -3.17 15.15 14.89
N PRO A 10 -3.52 15.09 16.19
CA PRO A 10 -3.16 13.95 17.03
C PRO A 10 -3.80 12.66 16.49
N ASP A 11 -3.27 11.51 16.89
CA ASP A 11 -3.82 10.17 16.60
C ASP A 11 -3.84 9.72 15.12
N VAL A 12 -3.38 10.55 14.19
CA VAL A 12 -3.36 10.19 12.75
C VAL A 12 -2.28 9.18 12.37
N ARG A 13 -1.48 8.70 13.31
CA ARG A 13 -0.40 7.75 13.07
C ARG A 13 -0.15 6.82 14.25
N ALA A 14 0.38 5.64 13.97
CA ALA A 14 0.76 4.64 14.95
C ALA A 14 2.06 3.95 14.55
N LEU A 15 2.81 3.47 15.54
CA LEU A 15 3.98 2.61 15.29
C LEU A 15 3.50 1.16 15.16
N ALA A 16 3.86 0.48 14.07
CA ALA A 16 3.55 -0.94 13.94
C ALA A 16 4.32 -1.79 14.96
N GLY A 17 3.78 -2.99 15.21
CA GLY A 17 4.31 -3.92 16.22
C GLY A 17 3.90 -3.60 17.65
N ALA A 18 2.99 -2.66 17.87
CA ALA A 18 2.37 -2.38 19.17
C ALA A 18 0.90 -1.97 18.99
N PRO A 19 0.01 -2.36 19.92
CA PRO A 19 -1.37 -1.90 19.90
C PRO A 19 -1.47 -0.38 19.96
N ASN A 20 -2.41 0.22 19.22
CA ASN A 20 -2.69 1.65 19.29
C ASN A 20 -4.18 1.89 19.54
N ALA A 21 -4.50 2.36 20.73
CA ALA A 21 -5.88 2.54 21.18
C ALA A 21 -6.64 3.61 20.38
N ALA A 22 -5.96 4.58 19.78
CA ALA A 22 -6.63 5.62 18.99
C ALA A 22 -7.09 5.09 17.63
N MET A 23 -6.26 4.32 16.94
CA MET A 23 -6.65 3.61 15.72
C MET A 23 -7.70 2.53 15.99
N GLU A 24 -7.60 1.81 17.11
CA GLU A 24 -8.63 0.86 17.53
C GLU A 24 -10.00 1.54 17.69
N ARG A 25 -10.05 2.66 18.45
CA ARG A 25 -11.28 3.45 18.63
C ARG A 25 -11.83 4.01 17.32
N ASP A 26 -10.96 4.52 16.45
CA ASP A 26 -11.39 5.00 15.13
C ASP A 26 -11.97 3.86 14.28
N PHE A 27 -11.41 2.65 14.38
CA PHE A 27 -11.96 1.49 13.71
C PHE A 27 -13.28 1.00 14.34
N GLU A 28 -13.42 0.99 15.66
CA GLU A 28 -14.69 0.69 16.34
C GLU A 28 -15.80 1.66 15.93
N LEU A 29 -15.49 2.96 15.86
CA LEU A 29 -16.44 3.98 15.38
C LEU A 29 -16.94 3.65 13.96
N SER A 30 -16.08 3.07 13.12
CA SER A 30 -16.42 2.67 11.75
C SER A 30 -17.59 1.69 11.68
N MET A 31 -17.81 0.90 12.74
CA MET A 31 -18.90 -0.09 12.81
C MET A 31 -20.27 0.56 12.95
N THR A 32 -20.33 1.74 13.57
CA THR A 32 -21.56 2.53 13.72
C THR A 32 -21.83 3.45 12.53
N GLN A 33 -20.79 3.73 11.75
CA GLN A 33 -20.80 4.63 10.58
C GLN A 33 -21.16 3.93 9.27
N GLN A 34 -21.02 2.59 9.24
CA GLN A 34 -21.16 1.83 8.01
C GLN A 34 -22.61 1.75 7.52
N SER A 35 -22.77 1.48 6.23
CA SER A 35 -24.08 1.26 5.61
C SER A 35 -24.28 -0.21 5.22
N ASP A 36 -25.52 -0.67 5.26
CA ASP A 36 -25.91 -2.00 4.73
C ASP A 36 -25.74 -2.06 3.20
N ALA A 37 -25.65 -0.92 2.52
CA ALA A 37 -25.38 -0.85 1.08
C ALA A 37 -23.92 -1.19 0.75
N ASP A 38 -22.97 -0.71 1.58
CA ASP A 38 -21.55 -0.99 1.41
C ASP A 38 -21.17 -2.38 1.92
N PHE A 39 -21.80 -2.82 3.02
CA PHE A 39 -21.52 -4.09 3.68
C PHE A 39 -22.82 -4.85 3.97
N PRO A 40 -23.46 -5.41 2.92
CA PRO A 40 -24.71 -6.14 3.07
C PRO A 40 -24.53 -7.45 3.86
N LYS A 41 -25.61 -7.90 4.49
CA LYS A 41 -25.69 -9.22 5.12
C LYS A 41 -25.86 -10.30 4.05
N ASP A 42 -25.03 -11.33 4.13
CA ASP A 42 -25.16 -12.58 3.36
C ASP A 42 -26.42 -13.36 3.78
N ALA A 43 -26.76 -14.40 3.03
CA ALA A 43 -27.92 -15.27 3.29
C ALA A 43 -27.88 -15.98 4.66
N ASP A 44 -26.69 -16.22 5.23
CA ASP A 44 -26.50 -16.77 6.58
C ASP A 44 -26.53 -15.67 7.68
N GLY A 45 -26.79 -14.42 7.29
CA GLY A 45 -26.79 -13.24 8.15
C GLY A 45 -25.39 -12.76 8.53
N ALA A 46 -24.32 -13.31 7.96
CA ALA A 46 -22.97 -12.82 8.14
C ALA A 46 -22.73 -11.54 7.33
N ILE A 47 -21.83 -10.68 7.79
CA ILE A 47 -21.35 -9.54 6.99
C ILE A 47 -19.90 -9.81 6.65
N ARG A 48 -19.56 -9.77 5.37
CA ARG A 48 -18.16 -9.85 4.93
C ARG A 48 -17.56 -8.45 4.90
N TYR A 49 -16.38 -8.32 5.47
CA TYR A 49 -15.59 -7.10 5.48
C TYR A 49 -14.31 -7.31 4.65
N PRO A 50 -14.33 -6.94 3.37
CA PRO A 50 -13.19 -7.10 2.48
C PRO A 50 -12.10 -6.09 2.81
N HIS A 51 -10.87 -6.54 3.00
CA HIS A 51 -9.71 -5.69 3.23
C HIS A 51 -8.77 -5.82 2.04
N LEU A 52 -8.28 -4.72 1.52
CA LEU A 52 -7.33 -4.71 0.42
C LEU A 52 -5.98 -4.21 0.91
N ALA A 53 -4.92 -4.97 0.69
CA ALA A 53 -3.55 -4.53 0.91
C ALA A 53 -2.79 -4.48 -0.42
N LEU A 54 -2.26 -3.30 -0.73
CA LEU A 54 -1.56 -3.00 -1.97
C LEU A 54 -0.06 -2.89 -1.71
N SER A 55 0.73 -3.77 -2.31
CA SER A 55 2.16 -3.78 -2.05
C SER A 55 2.91 -2.67 -2.77
N GLY A 56 4.16 -2.45 -2.37
CA GLY A 56 5.14 -1.76 -3.21
C GLY A 56 5.49 -2.53 -4.49
N GLY A 57 6.21 -1.87 -5.41
CA GLY A 57 6.52 -2.45 -6.72
C GLY A 57 7.15 -1.51 -7.77
N GLY A 58 7.31 -0.22 -7.49
CA GLY A 58 7.79 0.75 -8.48
C GLY A 58 6.90 0.79 -9.72
N ALA A 59 7.52 0.78 -10.91
CA ALA A 59 6.84 0.74 -12.21
C ALA A 59 5.99 -0.52 -12.43
N VAL A 60 6.30 -1.61 -11.72
CA VAL A 60 5.57 -2.90 -11.78
C VAL A 60 4.15 -2.78 -11.18
N GLY A 61 3.84 -1.66 -10.51
CA GLY A 61 2.50 -1.29 -10.08
C GLY A 61 1.44 -1.23 -11.16
N ALA A 62 1.83 -1.07 -12.43
CA ALA A 62 0.88 -1.09 -13.53
C ALA A 62 0.03 -2.36 -13.54
N PHE A 63 0.61 -3.51 -13.16
CA PHE A 63 -0.11 -4.78 -12.97
C PHE A 63 -1.28 -4.64 -12.01
N GLY A 64 -1.06 -4.16 -10.78
CA GLY A 64 -2.13 -4.05 -9.79
C GLY A 64 -3.22 -3.05 -10.21
N ALA A 65 -2.86 -2.02 -10.98
CA ALA A 65 -3.82 -1.05 -11.50
C ALA A 65 -4.75 -1.72 -12.50
N GLY A 66 -4.18 -2.49 -13.42
CA GLY A 66 -4.92 -3.31 -14.36
C GLY A 66 -5.76 -4.36 -13.65
N PHE A 67 -5.19 -5.05 -12.67
CA PHE A 67 -5.90 -6.07 -11.89
C PHE A 67 -7.14 -5.51 -11.19
N LEU A 68 -7.04 -4.32 -10.57
CA LEU A 68 -8.17 -3.68 -9.92
C LEU A 68 -9.29 -3.31 -10.91
N GLU A 69 -8.93 -2.81 -12.10
CA GLU A 69 -9.90 -2.51 -13.16
C GLU A 69 -10.51 -3.78 -13.75
N GLY A 70 -9.70 -4.80 -14.02
CA GLY A 70 -10.20 -6.10 -14.50
C GLY A 70 -11.14 -6.75 -13.49
N TRP A 71 -10.85 -6.64 -12.18
CA TRP A 71 -11.75 -7.14 -11.14
C TRP A 71 -13.07 -6.34 -11.12
N THR A 72 -13.01 -5.02 -11.32
CA THR A 72 -14.20 -4.18 -11.53
C THR A 72 -15.01 -4.67 -12.74
N GLU A 73 -14.37 -4.94 -13.88
CA GLU A 73 -15.04 -5.41 -15.11
C GLU A 73 -15.81 -6.72 -14.90
N THR A 74 -15.37 -7.58 -13.95
CA THR A 74 -16.13 -8.79 -13.61
C THR A 74 -17.43 -8.52 -12.83
N GLY A 75 -17.64 -7.30 -12.34
CA GLY A 75 -18.73 -6.94 -11.44
C GLY A 75 -18.61 -7.52 -10.02
N ARG A 76 -17.47 -8.15 -9.69
CA ARG A 76 -17.25 -8.85 -8.41
C ARG A 76 -16.25 -8.17 -7.48
N ARG A 77 -15.71 -7.01 -7.85
CA ARG A 77 -14.83 -6.23 -6.96
C ARG A 77 -15.67 -5.63 -5.84
N PRO A 78 -15.42 -5.98 -4.57
CA PRO A 78 -16.25 -5.50 -3.48
C PRO A 78 -15.88 -4.08 -3.06
N THR A 79 -16.76 -3.45 -2.29
CA THR A 79 -16.39 -2.27 -1.49
C THR A 79 -15.49 -2.72 -0.34
N PHE A 80 -14.31 -2.11 -0.24
CA PHE A 80 -13.35 -2.46 0.81
C PHE A 80 -13.63 -1.71 2.12
N LYS A 81 -13.67 -2.45 3.23
CA LYS A 81 -13.76 -1.91 4.60
C LYS A 81 -12.45 -1.24 5.00
N ILE A 82 -11.33 -1.85 4.64
CA ILE A 82 -9.99 -1.34 4.87
C ILE A 82 -9.21 -1.39 3.57
N VAL A 83 -8.48 -0.33 3.25
CA VAL A 83 -7.44 -0.33 2.22
C VAL A 83 -6.12 0.11 2.84
N THR A 84 -5.07 -0.69 2.65
CA THR A 84 -3.70 -0.35 3.02
C THR A 84 -2.81 -0.25 1.78
N GLY A 85 -1.78 0.60 1.85
CA GLY A 85 -0.83 0.76 0.76
C GLY A 85 0.57 1.14 1.23
N VAL A 86 1.58 0.61 0.55
CA VAL A 86 2.99 0.99 0.72
C VAL A 86 3.59 1.30 -0.64
N SER A 87 4.44 2.33 -0.74
CA SER A 87 5.13 2.68 -1.99
C SER A 87 4.13 2.95 -3.12
N THR A 88 4.38 2.38 -4.29
CA THR A 88 3.41 2.27 -5.39
C THR A 88 1.99 1.95 -4.91
N GLY A 89 1.80 1.00 -4.00
CA GLY A 89 0.50 0.67 -3.43
C GLY A 89 -0.14 1.84 -2.68
N ALA A 90 0.63 2.69 -2.00
CA ALA A 90 0.12 3.91 -1.37
C ALA A 90 -0.36 4.95 -2.41
N LEU A 91 0.24 4.99 -3.60
CA LEU A 91 -0.22 5.83 -4.71
C LEU A 91 -1.53 5.30 -5.34
N MET A 92 -1.75 3.99 -5.31
CA MET A 92 -2.98 3.34 -5.81
C MET A 92 -4.14 3.41 -4.81
N ALA A 93 -3.83 3.29 -3.52
CA ALA A 93 -4.79 3.05 -2.45
C ALA A 93 -5.94 4.07 -2.38
N PRO A 94 -5.74 5.39 -2.59
CA PRO A 94 -6.85 6.35 -2.61
C PRO A 94 -7.90 6.05 -3.68
N PHE A 95 -7.47 5.65 -4.88
CA PHE A 95 -8.38 5.31 -5.98
C PHE A 95 -9.06 3.97 -5.71
N ALA A 96 -8.28 2.99 -5.25
CA ALA A 96 -8.81 1.67 -4.92
C ALA A 96 -9.85 1.73 -3.79
N PHE A 97 -9.62 2.60 -2.81
CA PHE A 97 -10.52 2.90 -1.71
C PHE A 97 -11.81 3.54 -2.21
N LEU A 98 -11.74 4.58 -3.04
CA LEU A 98 -12.93 5.27 -3.52
C LEU A 98 -13.79 4.42 -4.47
N GLY A 99 -13.18 3.48 -5.19
CA GLY A 99 -13.89 2.43 -5.94
C GLY A 99 -13.82 2.58 -7.47
N PRO A 100 -14.61 1.75 -8.19
CA PRO A 100 -14.58 1.60 -9.66
C PRO A 100 -14.57 2.88 -10.48
N GLN A 101 -15.24 3.93 -10.03
CA GLN A 101 -15.31 5.21 -10.73
C GLN A 101 -13.96 5.94 -10.85
N TYR A 102 -12.92 5.44 -10.19
CA TYR A 102 -11.55 5.95 -10.29
C TYR A 102 -10.60 5.07 -11.10
N ASP A 103 -11.06 3.95 -11.66
CA ASP A 103 -10.19 3.01 -12.39
C ASP A 103 -9.54 3.69 -13.60
N GLU A 104 -10.27 4.50 -14.39
CA GLU A 104 -9.68 5.27 -15.50
C GLU A 104 -8.63 6.31 -15.03
N ARG A 105 -8.78 6.86 -13.82
CA ARG A 105 -7.75 7.76 -13.26
C ARG A 105 -6.52 6.98 -12.84
N LEU A 106 -6.72 5.78 -12.27
CA LEU A 106 -5.65 4.86 -11.90
C LEU A 106 -4.90 4.36 -13.14
N ARG A 107 -5.61 3.97 -14.21
CA ARG A 107 -5.06 3.61 -15.51
C ARG A 107 -4.15 4.71 -16.03
N ARG A 108 -4.66 5.95 -16.18
CA ARG A 108 -3.86 7.07 -16.69
C ARG A 108 -2.62 7.33 -15.84
N PHE A 109 -2.74 7.28 -14.51
CA PHE A 109 -1.60 7.45 -13.61
C PHE A 109 -0.49 6.42 -13.88
N TYR A 110 -0.85 5.16 -14.14
CA TYR A 110 0.13 4.10 -14.39
C TYR A 110 0.53 3.95 -15.85
N THR A 111 -0.26 4.33 -16.84
CA THR A 111 0.07 4.07 -18.25
C THR A 111 0.48 5.32 -19.02
N GLN A 112 0.41 6.51 -18.42
CA GLN A 112 0.78 7.77 -19.09
C GLN A 112 1.89 8.54 -18.38
N THR A 113 2.30 8.11 -17.17
CA THR A 113 3.40 8.74 -16.44
C THR A 113 4.75 8.22 -16.93
N THR A 114 5.70 9.12 -17.14
CA THR A 114 7.06 8.80 -17.60
C THR A 114 8.09 8.90 -16.47
N SER A 115 9.25 8.26 -16.64
CA SER A 115 10.38 8.36 -15.70
C SER A 115 10.80 9.80 -15.39
N ARG A 116 10.66 10.73 -16.34
CA ARG A 116 11.05 12.15 -16.14
C ARG A 116 10.08 12.90 -15.23
N GLU A 117 8.83 12.46 -15.19
CA GLU A 117 7.78 13.02 -14.31
C GLU A 117 7.87 12.46 -12.89
N ILE A 118 8.70 11.43 -12.68
CA ILE A 118 8.91 10.81 -11.37
C ILE A 118 10.31 11.13 -10.84
N PHE A 119 11.33 10.99 -11.68
CA PHE A 119 12.73 11.14 -11.31
C PHE A 119 13.34 12.42 -11.89
N LYS A 120 14.05 13.15 -11.03
CA LYS A 120 15.05 14.14 -11.42
C LYS A 120 16.38 13.77 -10.76
N PRO A 121 17.50 13.73 -11.49
CA PRO A 121 18.80 13.46 -10.90
C PRO A 121 19.16 14.60 -9.96
N ILE A 122 18.89 14.41 -8.67
CA ILE A 122 19.29 15.30 -7.59
C ILE A 122 20.21 14.48 -6.68
N SER A 123 21.38 15.03 -6.36
CA SER A 123 22.26 14.39 -5.38
C SER A 123 21.56 14.35 -4.02
N VAL A 124 21.43 13.15 -3.44
CA VAL A 124 20.86 12.95 -2.09
C VAL A 124 21.60 13.80 -1.05
N LEU A 125 22.92 13.93 -1.19
CA LEU A 125 23.76 14.76 -0.32
C LEU A 125 23.39 16.23 -0.42
N THR A 126 23.12 16.72 -1.64
CA THR A 126 22.67 18.08 -1.88
C THR A 126 21.26 18.34 -1.36
N ALA A 127 20.37 17.34 -1.43
CA ALA A 127 19.03 17.43 -0.86
C ALA A 127 19.05 17.52 0.68
N LEU A 128 19.91 16.73 1.33
CA LEU A 128 20.06 16.73 2.80
C LEU A 128 20.72 18.01 3.35
N LEU A 129 21.66 18.61 2.61
CA LEU A 129 22.34 19.84 3.02
C LEU A 129 21.49 21.11 2.82
N ARG A 130 20.49 21.07 1.92
CA ARG A 130 19.58 22.19 1.64
C ARG A 130 18.40 22.17 2.61
N ARG A 131 18.66 22.39 3.90
CA ARG A 131 17.63 22.31 4.94
C ARG A 131 16.48 23.33 4.83
N GLU A 132 16.53 24.41 4.02
CA GLU A 132 15.50 25.46 4.17
C GLU A 132 15.27 26.50 3.05
N SER A 133 15.94 26.49 1.89
CA SER A 133 15.76 27.60 0.94
C SER A 133 16.06 27.21 -0.51
N LEU A 134 14.97 26.91 -1.23
CA LEU A 134 14.69 27.15 -2.65
C LEU A 134 13.77 26.02 -3.13
N ALA A 135 12.49 26.36 -3.30
CA ALA A 135 11.43 25.48 -3.78
C ALA A 135 11.79 24.86 -5.14
N GLN A 136 12.46 23.72 -5.12
CA GLN A 136 12.43 22.77 -6.23
C GLN A 136 11.64 21.56 -5.74
N THR A 137 10.33 21.63 -5.93
CA THR A 137 9.42 20.49 -5.80
C THR A 137 9.97 19.35 -6.66
N THR A 138 10.08 18.14 -6.11
CA THR A 138 10.52 16.98 -6.89
C THR A 138 9.43 16.59 -7.90
N PRO A 139 9.74 16.00 -9.08
CA PRO A 139 8.71 15.63 -10.05
C PRO A 139 7.60 14.74 -9.46
N LEU A 140 7.98 13.76 -8.62
CA LEU A 140 7.03 12.92 -7.90
C LEU A 140 6.11 13.73 -6.97
N GLU A 141 6.64 14.72 -6.25
CA GLU A 141 5.83 15.59 -5.40
C GLU A 141 4.86 16.45 -6.23
N GLU A 142 5.26 16.93 -7.40
CA GLU A 142 4.36 17.64 -8.33
C GLU A 142 3.26 16.72 -8.86
N LEU A 143 3.62 15.50 -9.26
CA LEU A 143 2.67 14.49 -9.71
C LEU A 143 1.63 14.17 -8.61
N ILE A 144 2.07 13.96 -7.36
CA ILE A 144 1.18 13.76 -6.21
C ILE A 144 0.31 15.00 -5.98
N ARG A 145 0.88 16.20 -6.03
CA ARG A 145 0.13 17.46 -5.85
C ARG A 145 -0.97 17.65 -6.89
N ASN A 146 -0.70 17.30 -8.14
CA ASN A 146 -1.64 17.41 -9.25
C ASN A 146 -2.70 16.29 -9.24
N THR A 147 -2.37 15.15 -8.64
CA THR A 147 -3.27 13.99 -8.59
C THR A 147 -4.17 14.02 -7.33
N ILE A 148 -3.66 14.50 -6.21
CA ILE A 148 -4.38 14.52 -4.94
C ILE A 148 -4.82 15.95 -4.66
N ASP A 149 -6.06 16.28 -4.96
CA ASP A 149 -6.66 17.61 -4.78
C ASP A 149 -7.67 17.65 -3.62
N ALA A 150 -8.14 18.85 -3.26
CA ALA A 150 -9.12 19.01 -2.20
C ALA A 150 -10.45 18.26 -2.46
N PRO A 151 -11.00 18.24 -3.69
CA PRO A 151 -12.18 17.41 -4.01
C PRO A 151 -11.97 15.91 -3.76
N LEU A 152 -10.82 15.35 -4.15
CA LEU A 152 -10.49 13.95 -3.89
C LEU A 152 -10.40 13.70 -2.38
N LEU A 153 -9.73 14.58 -1.63
CA LEU A 153 -9.61 14.50 -0.18
C LEU A 153 -10.99 14.51 0.50
N ALA A 154 -11.90 15.36 0.05
CA ALA A 154 -13.26 15.43 0.58
C ALA A 154 -14.03 14.11 0.40
N LYS A 155 -13.86 13.42 -0.73
CA LYS A 155 -14.46 12.10 -0.98
C LYS A 155 -13.86 11.00 -0.11
N ILE A 156 -12.56 11.08 0.19
CA ILE A 156 -11.90 10.16 1.13
C ILE A 156 -12.45 10.39 2.55
N ALA A 157 -12.60 11.65 2.95
CA ALA A 157 -13.20 12.01 4.24
C ALA A 157 -14.65 11.50 4.36
N GLU A 158 -15.43 11.62 3.28
CA GLU A 158 -16.79 11.10 3.22
C GLU A 158 -16.82 9.58 3.35
N ALA A 159 -16.00 8.86 2.61
CA ALA A 159 -15.84 7.42 2.74
C ALA A 159 -15.40 6.99 4.15
N HIS A 160 -14.55 7.76 4.81
CA HIS A 160 -14.18 7.53 6.22
C HIS A 160 -15.38 7.66 7.14
N ARG A 161 -16.20 8.70 6.96
CA ARG A 161 -17.44 8.91 7.71
C ARG A 161 -18.52 7.87 7.43
N HIS A 162 -18.42 7.13 6.33
CA HIS A 162 -19.25 5.95 6.02
C HIS A 162 -18.62 4.63 6.48
N GLY A 163 -17.68 4.69 7.42
CA GLY A 163 -17.18 3.51 8.12
C GLY A 163 -16.12 2.71 7.37
N ARG A 164 -15.52 3.24 6.30
CA ARG A 164 -14.36 2.62 5.63
C ARG A 164 -13.06 3.25 6.13
N ARG A 165 -11.92 2.57 6.04
CA ARG A 165 -10.62 3.12 6.47
C ARG A 165 -9.52 2.98 5.43
N LEU A 166 -8.69 4.00 5.30
CA LEU A 166 -7.54 4.06 4.41
C LEU A 166 -6.27 4.28 5.22
N TYR A 167 -5.29 3.41 5.05
CA TYR A 167 -4.00 3.49 5.75
C TYR A 167 -2.82 3.42 4.80
N MET A 168 -1.72 4.06 5.17
CA MET A 168 -0.45 4.00 4.42
C MET A 168 0.74 3.78 5.34
N GLY A 169 1.76 3.10 4.83
CA GLY A 169 2.98 2.78 5.57
C GLY A 169 4.18 3.63 5.15
N THR A 170 4.96 4.12 6.11
CA THR A 170 6.29 4.70 5.89
C THR A 170 7.29 4.14 6.91
N VAL A 171 8.59 4.30 6.68
CA VAL A 171 9.62 3.97 7.67
C VAL A 171 10.21 5.23 8.25
N ASN A 172 10.14 5.40 9.57
CA ASN A 172 10.93 6.38 10.28
C ASN A 172 12.35 5.84 10.46
N LEU A 173 13.34 6.49 9.83
CA LEU A 173 14.74 6.06 9.86
C LEU A 173 15.42 6.35 11.21
N ASP A 174 15.02 7.42 11.90
CA ASP A 174 15.66 7.85 13.15
C ASP A 174 15.43 6.83 14.27
N ASN A 175 14.26 6.20 14.30
CA ASN A 175 13.90 5.18 15.29
C ASN A 175 13.75 3.76 14.72
N ARG A 176 13.90 3.58 13.40
CA ARG A 176 13.81 2.29 12.68
C ARG A 176 12.47 1.59 12.87
N ARG A 177 11.38 2.35 12.80
CA ARG A 177 10.01 1.83 12.98
C ARG A 177 9.18 2.05 11.73
N PHE A 178 8.34 1.06 11.44
CA PHE A 178 7.27 1.21 10.47
C PHE A 178 6.13 2.01 11.09
N VAL A 179 5.71 3.06 10.40
CA VAL A 179 4.68 4.00 10.83
C VAL A 179 3.48 3.85 9.92
N VAL A 180 2.33 3.54 10.51
CA VAL A 180 1.04 3.49 9.82
C VAL A 180 0.36 4.84 10.00
N TRP A 181 -0.16 5.39 8.90
CA TRP A 181 -0.87 6.67 8.87
C TRP A 181 -2.34 6.42 8.57
N ASN A 182 -3.24 6.98 9.39
CA ASN A 182 -4.68 6.95 9.15
C ASN A 182 -5.08 8.07 8.18
N MET A 183 -4.97 7.76 6.89
CA MET A 183 -5.20 8.71 5.81
C MET A 183 -6.67 9.13 5.72
N GLY A 184 -7.59 8.23 6.06
CA GLY A 184 -9.01 8.55 6.16
C GLY A 184 -9.27 9.62 7.24
N LEU A 185 -8.70 9.44 8.44
CA LEU A 185 -8.81 10.40 9.53
C LEU A 185 -8.16 11.75 9.17
N ILE A 186 -6.96 11.74 8.56
CA ILE A 186 -6.31 12.97 8.04
C ILE A 186 -7.27 13.71 7.11
N ALA A 187 -7.92 13.02 6.18
CA ALA A 187 -8.84 13.64 5.24
C ALA A 187 -10.03 14.33 5.93
N THR A 188 -10.49 13.83 7.08
CA THR A 188 -11.64 14.42 7.82
C THR A 188 -11.39 15.81 8.37
N TYR A 189 -10.13 16.24 8.53
CA TYR A 189 -9.80 17.60 8.97
C TYR A 189 -10.13 18.68 7.92
N GLN A 190 -10.25 18.29 6.64
CA GLN A 190 -10.74 19.11 5.52
C GLN A 190 -10.16 20.53 5.44
N ASN A 191 -8.86 20.67 5.69
CA ASN A 191 -8.13 21.94 5.60
C ASN A 191 -6.81 21.78 4.85
N GLN A 192 -6.14 22.91 4.56
CA GLN A 192 -4.90 22.92 3.78
C GLN A 192 -3.78 22.11 4.44
N ALA A 193 -3.63 22.17 5.77
CA ALA A 193 -2.61 21.42 6.49
C ALA A 193 -2.84 19.90 6.38
N ALA A 194 -4.09 19.45 6.39
CA ALA A 194 -4.44 18.05 6.18
C ALA A 194 -4.14 17.58 4.75
N LEU A 195 -4.45 18.40 3.74
CA LEU A 195 -4.11 18.09 2.34
C LEU A 195 -2.60 17.99 2.13
N GLU A 196 -1.83 18.90 2.73
CA GLU A 196 -0.37 18.88 2.68
C GLU A 196 0.22 17.66 3.40
N LEU A 197 -0.30 17.34 4.60
CA LEU A 197 0.11 16.13 5.31
C LEU A 197 -0.20 14.87 4.50
N PHE A 198 -1.39 14.77 3.91
CA PHE A 198 -1.80 13.64 3.09
C PHE A 198 -0.82 13.41 1.92
N ARG A 199 -0.51 14.49 1.18
CA ARG A 199 0.46 14.46 0.07
C ARG A 199 1.87 14.11 0.55
N ARG A 200 2.31 14.64 1.69
CA ARG A 200 3.64 14.34 2.27
C ARG A 200 3.77 12.89 2.70
N VAL A 201 2.72 12.29 3.28
CA VAL A 201 2.72 10.86 3.63
C VAL A 201 2.82 10.00 2.38
N MET A 202 2.07 10.32 1.33
CA MET A 202 2.20 9.61 0.04
C MET A 202 3.60 9.74 -0.56
N LEU A 203 4.17 10.95 -0.54
CA LEU A 203 5.53 11.19 -1.03
C LEU A 203 6.54 10.37 -0.23
N ALA A 204 6.44 10.38 1.10
CA ALA A 204 7.32 9.60 1.97
C ALA A 204 7.18 8.11 1.71
N SER A 205 5.94 7.63 1.57
CA SER A 205 5.66 6.22 1.29
C SER A 205 6.24 5.78 -0.04
N ALA A 206 6.41 6.65 -1.03
CA ALA A 206 6.99 6.36 -2.35
C ALA A 206 8.46 6.82 -2.51
N SER A 207 9.11 7.31 -1.45
CA SER A 207 10.49 7.81 -1.49
C SER A 207 11.50 6.70 -1.20
N VAL A 208 11.75 5.88 -2.22
CA VAL A 208 12.73 4.78 -2.19
C VAL A 208 14.13 5.33 -1.86
N PRO A 209 14.83 4.82 -0.83
CA PRO A 209 16.18 5.24 -0.50
C PRO A 209 17.14 5.15 -1.69
N ILE A 210 18.15 6.02 -1.74
CA ILE A 210 19.13 6.17 -2.85
C ILE A 210 18.52 6.81 -4.11
N ALA A 211 17.27 6.49 -4.44
CA ALA A 211 16.58 7.05 -5.60
C ALA A 211 15.93 8.42 -5.28
N PHE A 212 15.40 8.57 -4.07
CA PHE A 212 14.74 9.79 -3.60
C PHE A 212 15.30 10.26 -2.26
N PRO A 213 15.28 11.58 -1.99
CA PRO A 213 15.56 12.09 -0.66
C PRO A 213 14.46 11.65 0.33
N PRO A 214 14.79 11.51 1.62
CA PRO A 214 13.79 11.26 2.64
C PRO A 214 12.88 12.48 2.82
N VAL A 215 11.67 12.24 3.30
CA VAL A 215 10.70 13.29 3.65
C VAL A 215 10.75 13.51 5.16
N LEU A 216 11.01 14.75 5.56
CA LEU A 216 10.98 15.13 6.97
C LEU A 216 9.52 15.33 7.42
N PHE A 217 9.19 15.01 8.66
CA PHE A 217 7.92 15.34 9.31
C PHE A 217 8.21 16.10 10.60
N GLN A 218 7.59 17.26 10.75
CA GLN A 218 7.69 18.00 11.99
C GLN A 218 6.68 17.42 12.99
N VAL A 219 7.17 16.97 14.14
CA VAL A 219 6.38 16.30 15.18
C VAL A 219 6.58 17.00 16.52
N GLU A 220 5.58 16.89 17.40
CA GLU A 220 5.64 17.37 18.77
C GLU A 220 5.74 16.19 19.76
N ALA A 221 6.72 16.25 20.64
CA ALA A 221 6.93 15.29 21.72
C ALA A 221 7.46 16.03 22.96
N ASN A 222 6.88 15.78 24.14
CA ASN A 222 7.26 16.46 25.40
C ASN A 222 7.30 18.00 25.31
N GLY A 223 6.39 18.61 24.54
CA GLY A 223 6.35 20.07 24.33
C GLY A 223 7.50 20.62 23.49
N GLN A 224 8.31 19.75 22.87
CA GLN A 224 9.38 20.12 21.93
C GLN A 224 9.04 19.64 20.52
N THR A 225 9.55 20.36 19.54
CA THR A 225 9.38 20.06 18.12
C THR A 225 10.62 19.36 17.57
N TYR A 226 10.42 18.26 16.85
CA TYR A 226 11.48 17.48 16.20
C TYR A 226 11.17 17.26 14.73
N ASP A 227 12.22 17.04 13.94
CA ASP A 227 12.08 16.50 12.59
C ASP A 227 12.27 14.97 12.67
N GLU A 228 11.30 14.22 12.15
CA GLU A 228 11.44 12.79 11.89
C GLU A 228 11.72 12.56 10.41
N MET A 229 12.71 11.73 10.11
CA MET A 229 13.10 11.37 8.75
C MET A 229 12.36 10.11 8.28
N HIS A 230 11.52 10.24 7.26
CA HIS A 230 10.75 9.13 6.70
C HIS A 230 11.16 8.79 5.27
N VAL A 231 11.14 7.49 4.97
CA VAL A 231 11.32 6.92 3.63
C VAL A 231 10.21 5.92 3.33
N ASP A 232 10.29 5.34 2.14
CA ASP A 232 9.37 4.30 1.68
C ASP A 232 9.23 3.15 2.70
N GLY A 233 7.99 2.69 2.86
CA GLY A 233 7.60 1.60 3.73
C GLY A 233 8.25 0.26 3.38
N PHE A 234 8.56 0.00 2.10
CA PHE A 234 9.04 -1.32 1.63
C PHE A 234 10.35 -1.75 2.30
N VAL A 235 11.12 -0.80 2.84
CA VAL A 235 12.36 -1.06 3.60
C VAL A 235 12.11 -1.96 4.81
N ILE A 236 10.90 -1.94 5.39
CA ILE A 236 10.50 -2.81 6.50
C ILE A 236 9.35 -3.75 6.12
N ALA A 237 8.35 -3.28 5.38
CA ALA A 237 7.21 -4.09 4.95
C ALA A 237 6.72 -3.62 3.57
N ASN A 238 6.70 -4.54 2.61
CA ASN A 238 6.19 -4.31 1.25
C ASN A 238 4.66 -4.29 1.23
N VAL A 239 4.01 -5.02 2.13
CA VAL A 239 2.55 -5.08 2.31
C VAL A 239 2.24 -5.25 3.80
N PHE A 240 1.10 -4.75 4.26
CA PHE A 240 0.69 -4.91 5.66
C PHE A 240 -0.83 -4.94 5.83
N VAL A 241 -1.30 -5.68 6.84
CA VAL A 241 -2.61 -5.49 7.47
C VAL A 241 -2.44 -4.94 8.89
N LEU A 242 -3.55 -4.61 9.56
CA LEU A 242 -3.52 -3.88 10.83
C LEU A 242 -3.41 -4.79 12.06
N GLY A 243 -3.22 -6.11 11.88
CA GLY A 243 -3.28 -7.11 12.94
C GLY A 243 -2.29 -6.95 14.10
N SER A 244 -1.26 -6.11 13.95
CA SER A 244 -0.32 -5.74 15.03
C SER A 244 -0.68 -4.46 15.78
N ILE A 245 -1.61 -3.66 15.25
CA ILE A 245 -2.08 -2.38 15.81
C ILE A 245 -3.43 -2.57 16.51
N PHE A 246 -4.34 -3.34 15.90
CA PHE A 246 -5.59 -3.79 16.50
C PHE A 246 -6.07 -5.06 15.77
N SER A 247 -7.05 -5.78 16.33
CA SER A 247 -7.69 -6.91 15.66
C SER A 247 -9.05 -6.48 15.09
N PRO A 248 -9.19 -6.32 13.75
CA PRO A 248 -10.48 -6.02 13.14
C PRO A 248 -11.52 -7.11 13.46
N SER A 249 -11.12 -8.38 13.42
CA SER A 249 -12.00 -9.52 13.70
C SER A 249 -12.54 -9.56 15.13
N GLU A 250 -11.76 -9.16 16.13
CA GLU A 250 -12.28 -8.99 17.50
C GLU A 250 -13.35 -7.89 17.55
N ILE A 251 -13.12 -6.77 16.87
CA ILE A 251 -14.08 -5.66 16.81
C ILE A 251 -15.36 -6.08 16.07
N TYR A 252 -15.26 -6.81 14.96
CA TYR A 252 -16.42 -7.39 14.27
C TYR A 252 -17.19 -8.39 15.13
N SER A 253 -16.52 -9.11 16.02
CA SER A 253 -17.18 -10.05 16.94
C SER A 253 -17.93 -9.32 18.06
N ARG A 254 -17.41 -8.17 18.51
CA ARG A 254 -18.06 -7.28 19.50
C ARG A 254 -19.21 -6.46 18.92
N HIS A 255 -19.15 -6.13 17.63
CA HIS A 255 -20.10 -5.25 16.95
C HIS A 255 -20.92 -5.98 15.87
N GLY A 256 -22.25 -5.98 16.00
CA GLY A 256 -23.16 -6.83 15.22
C GLY A 256 -23.48 -8.12 15.99
N ASP A 257 -24.34 -8.99 15.45
CA ASP A 257 -24.75 -10.25 16.13
C ASP A 257 -23.61 -11.31 16.20
N GLY A 258 -22.35 -10.87 16.23
CA GLY A 258 -21.15 -11.73 16.22
C GLY A 258 -20.87 -12.42 14.89
N ARG A 259 -21.38 -11.88 13.77
CA ARG A 259 -21.33 -12.53 12.44
C ARG A 259 -20.49 -11.77 11.40
N GLY A 260 -19.66 -10.83 11.81
CA GLY A 260 -18.72 -10.19 10.89
C GLY A 260 -17.55 -11.13 10.54
N ARG A 261 -17.21 -11.22 9.26
CA ARG A 261 -16.10 -12.03 8.75
C ARG A 261 -15.12 -11.16 8.00
N GLU A 262 -13.86 -11.24 8.37
CA GLU A 262 -12.77 -10.56 7.68
C GLU A 262 -12.32 -11.37 6.47
N ASP A 263 -12.19 -10.73 5.30
CA ASP A 263 -11.67 -11.35 4.08
C ASP A 263 -10.54 -10.47 3.52
N ILE A 264 -9.29 -10.93 3.65
CA ILE A 264 -8.09 -10.17 3.26
C ILE A 264 -7.72 -10.50 1.81
N PHE A 265 -7.56 -9.46 0.99
CA PHE A 265 -7.08 -9.51 -0.38
C PHE A 265 -5.77 -8.73 -0.51
N ILE A 266 -4.74 -9.37 -1.05
CA ILE A 266 -3.43 -8.76 -1.27
C ILE A 266 -3.16 -8.74 -2.78
N VAL A 267 -2.84 -7.56 -3.32
CA VAL A 267 -2.33 -7.43 -4.67
C VAL A 267 -0.84 -7.11 -4.58
N HIS A 268 -0.01 -8.12 -4.88
CA HIS A 268 1.43 -7.96 -4.96
C HIS A 268 1.81 -7.38 -6.33
N ASN A 269 2.24 -6.13 -6.34
CA ASN A 269 2.75 -5.39 -7.49
C ASN A 269 4.18 -5.82 -7.86
N GLY A 270 4.37 -7.12 -8.08
CA GLY A 270 5.67 -7.71 -8.31
C GLY A 270 5.59 -9.16 -8.75
N LYS A 271 6.76 -9.75 -8.98
CA LYS A 271 6.94 -11.15 -9.33
C LYS A 271 7.78 -11.81 -8.24
N LEU A 272 7.31 -12.95 -7.73
CA LEU A 272 8.03 -13.68 -6.69
C LEU A 272 9.23 -14.46 -7.20
N THR A 273 9.32 -14.72 -8.49
CA THR A 273 10.46 -15.39 -9.10
C THR A 273 10.93 -14.53 -10.25
N VAL A 274 12.02 -13.79 -10.02
CA VAL A 274 12.65 -12.96 -11.05
C VAL A 274 13.81 -13.74 -11.66
N GLU A 275 13.93 -13.69 -12.98
CA GLU A 275 15.00 -14.33 -13.73
C GLU A 275 16.37 -13.79 -13.29
N PRO A 276 17.43 -14.64 -13.24
CA PRO A 276 18.76 -14.18 -12.88
C PRO A 276 19.25 -13.08 -13.83
N SER A 277 19.65 -11.94 -13.26
CA SER A 277 20.22 -10.81 -14.00
C SER A 277 21.57 -10.39 -13.44
N ALA A 278 22.44 -9.86 -14.30
CA ALA A 278 23.74 -9.36 -13.89
C ALA A 278 23.59 -8.05 -13.11
N THR A 279 24.22 -7.96 -11.94
CA THR A 279 24.25 -6.71 -11.15
C THR A 279 25.26 -5.74 -11.75
N GLU A 280 24.86 -4.48 -11.92
CA GLU A 280 25.78 -3.42 -12.34
C GLU A 280 26.94 -3.29 -11.34
N ARG A 281 28.18 -3.31 -11.85
CA ARG A 281 29.40 -3.27 -11.04
C ARG A 281 29.76 -1.85 -10.60
N SER A 282 28.82 -1.16 -9.96
CA SER A 282 28.99 0.16 -9.37
C SER A 282 28.47 0.17 -7.94
N LEU A 283 28.97 1.06 -7.08
CA LEU A 283 28.51 1.17 -5.69
C LEU A 283 26.99 1.42 -5.63
N ARG A 284 26.48 2.27 -6.53
CA ARG A 284 25.05 2.56 -6.67
C ARG A 284 24.28 1.31 -7.12
N GLY A 285 24.75 0.62 -8.16
CA GLY A 285 24.13 -0.59 -8.68
C GLY A 285 24.04 -1.71 -7.64
N ILE A 286 25.12 -1.94 -6.90
CA ILE A 286 25.17 -2.92 -5.80
C ILE A 286 24.19 -2.54 -4.68
N ALA A 287 24.14 -1.27 -4.29
CA ALA A 287 23.24 -0.82 -3.23
C ALA A 287 21.76 -0.94 -3.62
N LEU A 288 21.39 -0.53 -4.84
CA LEU A 288 20.03 -0.70 -5.37
C LEU A 288 19.64 -2.18 -5.47
N ARG A 289 20.53 -3.04 -5.99
CA ARG A 289 20.28 -4.48 -6.06
C ARG A 289 20.14 -5.11 -4.67
N SER A 290 20.90 -4.65 -3.69
CA SER A 290 20.80 -5.15 -2.30
C SER A 290 19.45 -4.79 -1.68
N ILE A 291 18.97 -3.58 -1.93
CA ILE A 291 17.64 -3.11 -1.52
C ILE A 291 16.54 -3.93 -2.22
N GLU A 292 16.67 -4.19 -3.51
CA GLU A 292 15.73 -5.01 -4.29
C GLU A 292 15.64 -6.44 -3.74
N VAL A 293 16.78 -7.09 -3.50
CA VAL A 293 16.84 -8.45 -2.93
C VAL A 293 16.26 -8.49 -1.52
N ALA A 294 16.55 -7.47 -0.70
CA ALA A 294 15.97 -7.34 0.63
C ALA A 294 14.45 -7.15 0.57
N GLY A 295 13.95 -6.31 -0.34
CA GLY A 295 12.53 -6.12 -0.59
C GLY A 295 11.84 -7.41 -1.04
N TRP A 296 12.48 -8.17 -1.94
CA TRP A 296 12.00 -9.48 -2.37
C TRP A 296 11.89 -10.49 -1.22
N SER A 297 12.93 -10.59 -0.38
CA SER A 297 12.88 -11.43 0.83
C SER A 297 11.80 -10.93 1.79
N GLY A 298 11.65 -9.61 1.89
CA GLY A 298 10.64 -8.91 2.68
C GLY A 298 9.23 -9.30 2.31
N ILE A 299 8.85 -9.28 1.01
CA ILE A 299 7.48 -9.63 0.61
C ILE A 299 7.12 -11.09 0.95
N VAL A 300 8.06 -12.03 0.83
CA VAL A 300 7.83 -13.41 1.28
C VAL A 300 7.54 -13.41 2.78
N GLY A 301 8.39 -12.76 3.58
CA GLY A 301 8.17 -12.61 5.02
C GLY A 301 6.84 -11.94 5.38
N ASP A 302 6.45 -10.90 4.65
CA ASP A 302 5.18 -10.18 4.82
C ASP A 302 3.99 -11.11 4.54
N LEU A 303 4.00 -11.87 3.44
CA LEU A 303 2.94 -12.83 3.12
C LEU A 303 2.75 -13.87 4.22
N PHE A 304 3.84 -14.37 4.82
CA PHE A 304 3.76 -15.27 5.98
C PHE A 304 3.20 -14.56 7.22
N ARG A 305 3.61 -13.30 7.47
CA ARG A 305 3.10 -12.51 8.59
C ARG A 305 1.60 -12.23 8.45
N GLU A 306 1.16 -11.76 7.29
CA GLU A 306 -0.25 -11.46 7.03
C GLU A 306 -1.09 -12.74 7.06
N PHE A 307 -0.57 -13.86 6.55
CA PHE A 307 -1.21 -15.17 6.69
C PHE A 307 -1.36 -15.57 8.16
N ALA A 308 -0.34 -15.36 9.00
CA ALA A 308 -0.43 -15.67 10.42
C ALA A 308 -1.52 -14.85 11.13
N PHE A 309 -1.68 -13.57 10.80
CA PHE A 309 -2.79 -12.75 11.30
C PHE A 309 -4.13 -13.27 10.81
N ALA A 310 -4.26 -13.58 9.51
CA ALA A 310 -5.50 -14.14 8.96
C ALA A 310 -5.90 -15.45 9.67
N ARG A 311 -4.93 -16.34 9.96
CA ARG A 311 -5.18 -17.59 10.69
C ARG A 311 -5.53 -17.37 12.16
N ARG A 312 -4.89 -16.42 12.84
CA ARG A 312 -5.22 -16.03 14.23
C ARG A 312 -6.68 -15.56 14.31
N ASP A 313 -7.09 -14.78 13.33
CA ASP A 313 -8.36 -14.05 13.34
C ASP A 313 -9.49 -14.81 12.59
N ASN A 314 -9.21 -16.02 12.08
CA ASN A 314 -10.10 -16.81 11.23
C ASN A 314 -10.64 -16.03 10.01
N ALA A 315 -9.80 -15.17 9.45
CA ALA A 315 -10.07 -14.38 8.26
C ALA A 315 -9.76 -15.15 6.97
N GLY A 316 -10.46 -14.81 5.88
CA GLY A 316 -10.05 -15.18 4.54
C GLY A 316 -8.70 -14.59 4.18
N PHE A 317 -7.89 -15.33 3.42
CA PHE A 317 -6.58 -14.88 2.96
C PHE A 317 -6.44 -15.18 1.47
N HIS A 318 -6.43 -14.13 0.66
CA HIS A 318 -6.39 -14.19 -0.79
C HIS A 318 -5.27 -13.28 -1.28
N TRP A 319 -4.41 -13.78 -2.16
CA TRP A 319 -3.42 -12.91 -2.78
C TRP A 319 -3.15 -13.28 -4.23
N VAL A 320 -2.71 -12.28 -4.99
CA VAL A 320 -2.26 -12.42 -6.38
C VAL A 320 -0.90 -11.76 -6.55
N THR A 321 -0.17 -12.20 -7.56
CA THR A 321 1.14 -11.70 -7.98
C THR A 321 1.24 -11.92 -9.48
N ILE A 322 2.15 -11.21 -10.14
CA ILE A 322 2.44 -11.46 -11.55
C ILE A 322 2.86 -12.92 -11.74
N ALA A 323 2.23 -13.59 -12.70
CA ALA A 323 2.47 -15.00 -13.00
C ALA A 323 3.94 -15.29 -13.37
N GLU A 324 4.38 -16.52 -13.10
CA GLU A 324 5.69 -16.99 -13.54
C GLU A 324 5.73 -17.02 -15.08
N GLY A 325 6.86 -16.60 -15.66
CA GLY A 325 7.01 -16.51 -17.12
C GLY A 325 6.43 -15.25 -17.78
N THR A 326 5.66 -14.42 -17.09
CA THR A 326 5.30 -13.09 -17.61
C THR A 326 6.57 -12.26 -17.76
N PRO A 327 6.87 -11.74 -18.97
CA PRO A 327 8.01 -10.86 -19.18
C PRO A 327 7.80 -9.57 -18.39
N LEU A 328 8.75 -9.24 -17.52
CA LEU A 328 8.82 -7.93 -16.90
C LEU A 328 9.55 -6.95 -17.83
N PRO A 329 9.28 -5.64 -17.71
CA PRO A 329 10.08 -4.60 -18.36
C PRO A 329 11.58 -4.82 -18.13
N GLU A 330 12.40 -4.60 -19.17
CA GLU A 330 13.86 -4.80 -19.08
C GLU A 330 14.54 -3.81 -18.12
N SER A 331 13.88 -2.68 -17.87
CA SER A 331 14.30 -1.66 -16.90
C SER A 331 13.18 -1.34 -15.91
N LEU A 332 13.54 -0.95 -14.70
CA LEU A 332 12.59 -0.40 -13.72
C LEU A 332 12.20 1.06 -14.03
N GLU A 333 12.46 1.53 -15.26
CA GLU A 333 12.02 2.83 -15.72
C GLU A 333 10.50 2.85 -15.92
N PHE A 334 9.89 3.99 -15.66
CA PHE A 334 8.49 4.23 -15.96
C PHE A 334 8.35 4.53 -17.45
N ASN A 335 8.29 3.45 -18.24
CA ASN A 335 8.03 3.47 -19.67
C ASN A 335 6.53 3.23 -19.93
N PRO A 336 5.79 4.20 -20.48
CA PRO A 336 4.36 4.08 -20.73
C PRO A 336 3.94 2.84 -21.54
N GLU A 337 4.72 2.43 -22.54
CA GLU A 337 4.39 1.25 -23.37
C GLU A 337 4.53 -0.05 -22.57
N GLU A 338 5.60 -0.18 -21.79
CA GLU A 338 5.84 -1.35 -20.95
C GLU A 338 4.83 -1.42 -19.80
N MET A 339 4.54 -0.28 -19.18
CA MET A 339 3.52 -0.18 -18.13
C MET A 339 2.13 -0.51 -18.67
N LEU A 340 1.77 -0.06 -19.88
CA LEU A 340 0.51 -0.42 -20.50
C LEU A 340 0.40 -1.93 -20.75
N LYS A 341 1.45 -2.58 -21.24
CA LYS A 341 1.47 -4.04 -21.42
C LYS A 341 1.23 -4.76 -20.09
N LEU A 342 1.94 -4.34 -19.05
CA LEU A 342 1.83 -4.96 -17.73
C LEU A 342 0.46 -4.70 -17.08
N TYR A 343 -0.11 -3.52 -17.31
CA TYR A 343 -1.46 -3.19 -16.91
C TYR A 343 -2.48 -4.12 -17.61
N GLU A 344 -2.36 -4.35 -18.91
CA GLU A 344 -3.28 -5.26 -19.62
C GLU A 344 -3.15 -6.71 -19.11
N VAL A 345 -1.94 -7.16 -18.75
CA VAL A 345 -1.76 -8.47 -18.08
C VAL A 345 -2.59 -8.55 -16.81
N GLY A 346 -2.46 -7.58 -15.90
CA GLY A 346 -3.24 -7.58 -14.66
C GLY A 346 -4.75 -7.54 -14.92
N ARG A 347 -5.19 -6.73 -15.90
CA ARG A 347 -6.60 -6.60 -16.26
C ARG A 347 -7.19 -7.93 -16.76
N GLU A 348 -6.50 -8.60 -17.66
CA GLU A 348 -6.96 -9.88 -18.20
C GLU A 348 -6.86 -11.02 -17.17
N ASP A 349 -5.82 -11.03 -16.32
CA ASP A 349 -5.69 -11.99 -15.21
C ASP A 349 -6.89 -11.92 -14.24
N ALA A 350 -7.34 -10.70 -13.90
CA ALA A 350 -8.52 -10.53 -13.05
C ALA A 350 -9.83 -10.91 -13.76
N LYS A 351 -9.94 -10.66 -15.07
CA LYS A 351 -11.16 -10.98 -15.83
C LYS A 351 -11.37 -12.47 -16.04
N ALA A 352 -10.29 -13.23 -16.19
CA ALA A 352 -10.32 -14.68 -16.32
C ALA A 352 -10.90 -15.39 -15.06
N GLY A 353 -11.14 -14.65 -13.97
CA GLY A 353 -11.45 -15.18 -12.65
C GLY A 353 -10.15 -15.39 -11.91
N PRO A 354 -9.73 -14.43 -11.06
CA PRO A 354 -8.39 -14.45 -10.50
C PRO A 354 -8.20 -15.72 -9.67
N GLU A 355 -7.14 -16.46 -9.96
CA GLU A 355 -6.73 -17.59 -9.14
C GLU A 355 -6.09 -17.05 -7.84
N TRP A 356 -6.95 -16.70 -6.90
CA TRP A 356 -6.52 -16.25 -5.58
C TRP A 356 -5.72 -17.34 -4.89
N ARG A 357 -4.46 -17.05 -4.60
CA ARG A 357 -3.62 -17.91 -3.78
C ARG A 357 -4.09 -17.81 -2.33
N LEU A 358 -4.27 -18.97 -1.70
CA LEU A 358 -4.82 -19.08 -0.33
C LEU A 358 -3.77 -19.36 0.74
N TRP A 359 -2.52 -19.57 0.32
CA TRP A 359 -1.40 -19.94 1.17
C TRP A 359 -0.18 -19.09 0.79
N PRO A 360 0.70 -18.77 1.74
CA PRO A 360 1.95 -18.09 1.42
C PRO A 360 2.86 -19.02 0.59
N PRO A 361 3.82 -18.45 -0.16
CA PRO A 361 4.73 -19.22 -1.02
C PRO A 361 5.43 -20.36 -0.26
N GLY A 362 5.46 -21.55 -0.84
CA GLY A 362 6.14 -22.72 -0.26
C GLY A 362 5.39 -23.43 0.88
N MET A 363 4.19 -22.97 1.30
CA MET A 363 3.33 -23.70 2.22
C MET A 363 2.41 -24.67 1.45
N ARG A 364 2.17 -25.88 2.00
CA ARG A 364 1.36 -26.93 1.36
C ARG A 364 -0.04 -26.42 0.99
N GLY A 365 -0.27 -26.26 -0.30
CA GLY A 365 -1.47 -25.69 -0.92
C GLY A 365 -1.19 -25.22 -2.36
N ASP A 366 0.08 -24.91 -2.65
CA ASP A 366 0.58 -24.46 -3.96
C ASP A 366 0.84 -25.63 -4.95
N ARG A 367 -0.11 -26.58 -5.07
CA ARG A 367 -0.01 -27.65 -6.08
C ARG A 367 -0.66 -27.21 -7.39
N ASN A 368 -0.07 -26.21 -8.03
CA ASN A 368 -0.10 -26.07 -9.49
C ASN A 368 0.96 -25.06 -9.94
N GLN A 369 2.20 -25.53 -10.06
CA GLN A 369 3.16 -25.06 -11.05
C GLN A 369 4.35 -26.05 -11.10
N GLY A 370 4.41 -26.77 -12.22
CA GLY A 370 5.56 -27.52 -12.76
C GLY A 370 6.53 -28.20 -11.78
N SER A 371 6.30 -29.47 -11.45
CA SER A 371 7.44 -30.38 -11.26
C SER A 371 8.01 -30.73 -12.63
N PRO A 372 9.29 -30.43 -12.95
CA PRO A 372 9.98 -31.22 -13.95
C PRO A 372 10.11 -32.62 -13.36
N ALA A 373 9.54 -33.59 -14.07
CA ALA A 373 9.72 -35.00 -13.76
C ALA A 373 11.21 -35.28 -13.55
N SER A 374 11.58 -35.78 -12.37
CA SER A 374 12.86 -36.40 -12.16
C SER A 374 12.91 -37.66 -13.05
N THR A 375 13.45 -37.54 -14.25
CA THR A 375 13.95 -38.71 -14.97
C THR A 375 15.30 -39.07 -14.39
N THR A 376 15.28 -40.07 -13.51
CA THR A 376 16.38 -41.01 -13.31
C THR A 376 17.00 -41.44 -14.64
N ARG A 377 18.29 -41.16 -14.83
CA ARG A 377 19.36 -42.18 -14.93
C ARG A 377 20.73 -41.53 -14.79
#